data_AF-A0A1V8YV35-F1
#
_entry.id   AF-A0A1V8YV35-F1
#
_cell.length_a   1.000
_cell.length_b   1.000
_cell.length_c   1.000
_cell.angle_alpha   90.00
_cell.angle_beta   90.00
_cell.angle_gamma   90.00
#
_symmetry.space_group_name_H-M   'P 1'
#
loop_
_entity.id
_entity.type
_entity.pdbx_description
1 polymer ?
#
loop_
_entity_poly.entity_id
_entity_poly.type
_entity_poly.pdbx_seq_one_letter_code
_entity_poly.pdbx_strand_id
1 'polypeptide(L)'
;MNNVTVQNVLDVLAEKNKELAREFKTLEIDLEENLKRLKGKVKDIQKQSNVHNQSNKTINEPSELTKRFVSLLDTLTKEGLYSFRLMLISKYKSMLPKIDQSKLKNLIEQKDQKNGFKQLLEANPLLKIEHENKEIHKDFSKLKEQTKPDPKLAEIVAHKIMYNVSTLTPEQKEIALNAVVEMFEDEKVRKDILDSVNSRPKESMEKLQMFYPKVYEQFMKLKTVEDFEHVGRVIEKIKKCDDLDYKDEKALIEDLENRQNRFDKDEKKYYFSKMELKKANSDIYKQFLNAENLPPHLQDRMKEKMTNLTLDSDVKKLLFADLDKRLQPVNEKQQGNAKTEELEKGVNKTIRKSRVSFLMNTATQKAQDHHPKEKNNAQNQQREK
;
A
#
# COMPACT_ATOMS: atom_id res chain seq x y z
N MET A 1 5.81 -1.32 10.31
CA MET A 1 6.25 -2.52 9.57
C MET A 1 7.13 -2.05 8.42
N ASN A 2 8.32 -2.64 8.33
CA ASN A 2 9.50 -2.06 7.68
C ASN A 2 9.30 -1.86 6.18
N ASN A 3 9.58 -0.63 5.72
CA ASN A 3 9.95 -0.37 4.34
C ASN A 3 11.13 -1.28 4.00
N VAL A 4 10.98 -2.16 3.01
CA VAL A 4 12.10 -2.89 2.43
C VAL A 4 12.97 -1.85 1.73
N THR A 5 13.93 -1.30 2.47
CA THR A 5 14.99 -0.48 1.90
C THR A 5 16.00 -1.41 1.22
N VAL A 6 16.46 -0.94 0.06
CA VAL A 6 17.34 -1.52 -0.96
C VAL A 6 18.59 -2.27 -0.44
N GLN A 7 18.95 -2.12 0.83
CA GLN A 7 20.00 -2.87 1.51
C GLN A 7 19.67 -4.37 1.64
N ASN A 8 18.38 -4.71 1.80
CA ASN A 8 17.92 -6.06 2.11
C ASN A 8 18.12 -7.09 0.96
N VAL A 9 18.19 -6.64 -0.29
CA VAL A 9 18.22 -7.56 -1.45
C VAL A 9 19.52 -8.37 -1.52
N LEU A 10 20.67 -7.76 -1.22
CA LEU A 10 21.94 -8.47 -1.22
C LEU A 10 22.11 -9.36 0.01
N ASP A 11 21.54 -8.97 1.14
CA ASP A 11 21.56 -9.77 2.37
C ASP A 11 20.73 -11.06 2.16
N VAL A 12 19.53 -10.93 1.59
CA VAL A 12 18.70 -12.09 1.21
C VAL A 12 19.35 -12.92 0.11
N LEU A 13 20.02 -12.28 -0.86
CA LEU A 13 20.81 -13.02 -1.86
C LEU A 13 21.96 -13.78 -1.21
N ALA A 14 22.61 -13.24 -0.19
CA ALA A 14 23.74 -13.88 0.48
C ALA A 14 23.34 -15.15 1.24
N GLU A 15 22.09 -15.23 1.71
CA GLU A 15 21.51 -16.46 2.28
C GLU A 15 21.34 -17.57 1.22
N LYS A 16 21.15 -17.21 -0.06
CA LYS A 16 20.95 -18.15 -1.17
C LYS A 16 22.25 -18.47 -1.93
N ASN A 17 23.07 -17.45 -2.18
CA ASN A 17 24.35 -17.55 -2.87
C ASN A 17 25.29 -16.42 -2.42
N LYS A 18 26.14 -16.75 -1.45
CA LYS A 18 27.08 -15.82 -0.80
C LYS A 18 28.11 -15.21 -1.77
N GLU A 19 28.61 -16.01 -2.71
CA GLU A 19 29.61 -15.55 -3.68
C GLU A 19 29.00 -14.54 -4.66
N LEU A 20 27.81 -14.83 -5.18
CA LEU A 20 27.13 -13.93 -6.11
C LEU A 20 26.73 -12.61 -5.41
N ALA A 21 26.27 -12.68 -4.15
CA ALA A 21 26.02 -11.47 -3.35
C ALA A 21 27.29 -10.63 -3.15
N ARG A 22 28.44 -11.28 -2.93
CA ARG A 22 29.73 -10.61 -2.81
C ARG A 22 30.12 -9.94 -4.13
N GLU A 23 29.95 -10.59 -5.26
CA GLU A 23 30.25 -10.02 -6.58
C GLU A 23 29.41 -8.78 -6.89
N PHE A 24 28.11 -8.80 -6.55
CA PHE A 24 27.26 -7.62 -6.65
C PHE A 24 27.68 -6.50 -5.70
N LYS A 25 28.11 -6.82 -4.48
CA LYS A 25 28.63 -5.83 -3.52
C LYS A 25 29.93 -5.19 -4.02
N THR A 26 30.82 -5.97 -4.62
CA THR A 26 32.03 -5.42 -5.26
C THR A 26 31.67 -4.52 -6.44
N LEU A 27 30.74 -4.93 -7.30
CA LEU A 27 30.25 -4.09 -8.39
C LEU A 27 29.63 -2.78 -7.87
N GLU A 28 28.86 -2.83 -6.77
CA GLU A 28 28.27 -1.63 -6.14
C GLU A 28 29.33 -0.62 -5.73
N ILE A 29 30.41 -1.07 -5.08
CA ILE A 29 31.55 -0.23 -4.69
C ILE A 29 32.19 0.40 -5.93
N ASP A 30 32.45 -0.39 -6.97
CA ASP A 30 33.08 0.10 -8.20
C ASP A 30 32.21 1.14 -8.93
N LEU A 31 30.89 0.93 -8.95
CA LEU A 31 29.92 1.87 -9.51
C LEU A 31 29.86 3.17 -8.71
N GLU A 32 29.84 3.10 -7.38
CA GLU A 32 29.87 4.27 -6.50
C GLU A 32 31.15 5.09 -6.67
N GLU A 33 32.30 4.42 -6.74
CA GLU A 33 33.58 5.08 -7.00
C GLU A 33 33.58 5.79 -8.36
N ASN A 34 33.06 5.14 -9.40
CA ASN A 34 32.95 5.75 -10.72
C ASN A 34 32.03 6.98 -10.71
N LEU A 35 30.89 6.92 -10.02
CA LEU A 35 30.00 8.06 -9.83
C LEU A 35 30.67 9.21 -9.07
N LYS A 36 31.42 8.92 -8.00
CA LYS A 36 32.19 9.92 -7.24
C LYS A 36 33.25 10.58 -8.11
N ARG A 37 34.01 9.80 -8.89
CA ARG A 37 35.03 10.31 -9.83
C ARG A 37 34.41 11.21 -10.89
N LEU A 38 33.27 10.82 -11.47
CA LEU A 38 32.57 11.64 -12.47
C LEU A 38 32.01 12.94 -11.88
N LYS A 39 31.44 12.90 -10.67
CA LYS A 39 31.00 14.12 -9.96
C LYS A 39 32.16 15.05 -9.60
N GLY A 40 33.31 14.50 -9.24
CA GLY A 40 34.55 15.26 -9.01
C GLY A 40 35.04 15.96 -10.28
N LYS A 41 35.10 15.23 -11.40
CA LYS A 41 35.49 15.80 -12.71
C LYS A 41 34.54 16.89 -13.21
N VAL A 42 33.24 16.81 -12.94
CA VAL A 42 32.28 17.88 -13.32
C VAL A 42 32.54 19.19 -12.55
N LYS A 43 33.06 19.12 -11.32
CA LYS A 43 33.49 20.32 -10.57
C LYS A 43 34.78 20.93 -11.12
N ASP A 44 35.68 20.12 -11.67
CA ASP A 44 36.94 20.60 -12.26
C ASP A 44 36.77 21.09 -13.71
N ILE A 45 35.84 20.52 -14.48
CA ILE A 45 35.56 20.92 -15.86
C ILE A 45 34.79 22.25 -15.94
N GLN A 46 34.07 22.66 -14.88
CA GLN A 46 33.54 24.03 -14.77
C GLN A 46 34.64 25.10 -14.58
N LYS A 47 35.89 24.70 -14.33
CA LYS A 47 37.06 25.60 -14.24
C LYS A 47 38.01 25.51 -15.43
N GLN A 48 37.82 24.59 -16.36
CA GLN A 48 38.64 24.46 -17.56
C GLN A 48 37.78 24.23 -18.80
N SER A 49 37.14 25.31 -19.27
CA SER A 49 36.75 25.40 -20.68
C SER A 49 38.01 25.52 -21.52
N ASN A 50 38.40 24.41 -22.15
CA ASN A 50 39.23 24.27 -23.36
C ASN A 50 40.22 23.11 -23.23
N VAL A 51 39.74 21.87 -23.30
CA VAL A 51 40.54 20.79 -23.91
C VAL A 51 39.62 19.97 -24.81
N HIS A 52 39.75 20.27 -26.09
CA HIS A 52 39.19 19.54 -27.21
C HIS A 52 39.95 18.21 -27.40
N ASN A 53 39.24 17.20 -27.89
CA ASN A 53 39.73 15.90 -28.40
C ASN A 53 40.18 14.84 -27.38
N GLN A 54 39.20 14.04 -26.93
CA GLN A 54 39.43 12.60 -26.73
C GLN A 54 38.56 11.80 -27.71
N SER A 55 39.26 10.96 -28.47
CA SER A 55 38.82 10.01 -29.49
C SER A 55 37.36 9.52 -29.43
N ASN A 56 36.60 9.81 -30.49
CA ASN A 56 35.26 9.31 -30.80
C ASN A 56 35.19 7.80 -31.18
N LYS A 57 36.07 6.93 -30.65
CA LYS A 57 36.17 5.52 -31.11
C LYS A 57 35.43 4.46 -30.28
N THR A 58 34.71 4.82 -29.22
CA THR A 58 33.98 3.85 -28.37
C THR A 58 32.60 4.33 -27.92
N ILE A 59 31.86 5.06 -28.78
CA ILE A 59 30.50 5.53 -28.44
C ILE A 59 29.47 4.37 -28.43
N ASN A 60 29.80 3.23 -29.03
CA ASN A 60 28.86 2.11 -29.20
C ASN A 60 29.03 0.93 -28.24
N GLU A 61 30.21 0.71 -27.66
CA GLU A 61 30.39 -0.41 -26.72
C GLU A 61 29.97 -0.04 -25.29
N PRO A 62 29.29 -0.96 -24.57
CA PRO A 62 28.97 -0.75 -23.17
C PRO A 62 30.25 -0.71 -22.32
N SER A 63 30.24 0.07 -21.23
CA SER A 63 31.35 0.08 -20.28
C SER A 63 31.59 -1.29 -19.64
N GLU A 64 32.81 -1.53 -19.17
CA GLU A 64 33.16 -2.76 -18.44
C GLU A 64 32.30 -2.98 -17.19
N LEU A 65 31.90 -1.92 -16.50
CA LEU A 65 30.98 -2.01 -15.35
C LEU A 65 29.59 -2.48 -15.80
N THR A 66 29.08 -1.98 -16.93
CA THR A 66 27.81 -2.44 -17.52
C THR A 66 27.92 -3.89 -18.02
N LYS A 67 29.04 -4.28 -18.67
CA LYS A 67 29.28 -5.66 -19.11
C LYS A 67 29.31 -6.61 -17.92
N ARG A 68 30.02 -6.26 -16.85
CA ARG A 68 30.06 -7.04 -15.59
C ARG A 68 28.68 -7.15 -14.97
N PHE A 69 27.94 -6.04 -14.86
CA PHE A 69 26.58 -6.06 -14.34
C PHE A 69 25.67 -7.02 -15.12
N VAL A 70 25.66 -6.92 -16.46
CA VAL A 70 24.87 -7.79 -17.33
C VAL A 70 25.32 -9.26 -17.19
N SER A 71 26.61 -9.52 -17.00
CA SER A 71 27.12 -10.87 -16.75
C SER A 71 26.64 -11.44 -15.40
N LEU A 72 26.60 -10.62 -14.34
CA LEU A 72 26.07 -11.07 -13.04
C LEU A 72 24.58 -11.39 -13.12
N LEU A 73 23.81 -10.62 -13.89
CA LEU A 73 22.41 -10.94 -14.17
C LEU A 73 22.25 -12.28 -14.90
N ASP A 74 23.15 -12.59 -15.84
CA ASP A 74 23.19 -13.88 -16.53
C ASP A 74 23.49 -15.03 -15.56
N THR A 75 24.46 -14.85 -14.64
CA THR A 75 24.76 -15.81 -13.58
C THR A 75 23.54 -16.06 -12.68
N LEU A 76 22.78 -15.02 -12.29
CA LEU A 76 21.53 -15.21 -11.54
C LEU A 76 20.54 -16.12 -12.26
N THR A 77 20.44 -16.03 -13.58
CA THR A 77 19.56 -16.92 -14.37
C THR A 77 20.06 -18.36 -14.36
N LYS A 78 21.36 -18.57 -14.56
CA LYS A 78 21.97 -19.91 -14.56
C LYS A 78 21.84 -20.61 -13.20
N GLU A 79 21.87 -19.84 -12.12
CA GLU A 79 21.72 -20.32 -10.74
C GLU A 79 20.24 -20.43 -10.30
N GLY A 80 19.26 -20.14 -11.16
CA GLY A 80 17.84 -20.18 -10.80
C GLY A 80 17.40 -19.10 -9.81
N LEU A 81 18.18 -18.03 -9.65
CA LEU A 81 17.96 -16.91 -8.72
C LEU A 81 17.31 -15.70 -9.44
N TYR A 82 16.39 -16.00 -10.34
CA TYR A 82 15.78 -15.03 -11.25
C TYR A 82 14.98 -13.93 -10.54
N SER A 83 14.39 -14.20 -9.37
CA SER A 83 13.60 -13.23 -8.60
C SER A 83 14.42 -12.01 -8.18
N PHE A 84 15.73 -12.17 -7.99
CA PHE A 84 16.64 -11.06 -7.67
C PHE A 84 16.95 -10.17 -8.87
N ARG A 85 16.79 -10.66 -10.11
CA ARG A 85 17.20 -9.92 -11.33
C ARG A 85 16.49 -8.58 -11.44
N LEU A 86 15.16 -8.54 -11.28
CA LEU A 86 14.38 -7.30 -11.43
C LEU A 86 14.76 -6.26 -10.37
N MET A 87 14.93 -6.70 -9.12
CA MET A 87 15.33 -5.85 -8.01
C MET A 87 16.72 -5.27 -8.24
N LEU A 88 17.67 -6.08 -8.68
CA LEU A 88 19.05 -5.67 -8.94
C LEU A 88 19.16 -4.77 -10.18
N ILE A 89 18.39 -5.02 -11.25
CA ILE A 89 18.24 -4.09 -12.38
C ILE A 89 17.73 -2.74 -11.90
N SER A 90 16.67 -2.71 -11.10
CA SER A 90 16.13 -1.46 -10.57
C SER A 90 17.13 -0.73 -9.68
N LYS A 91 17.89 -1.46 -8.87
CA LYS A 91 18.90 -0.92 -7.95
C LYS A 91 20.07 -0.29 -8.72
N TYR A 92 20.67 -1.02 -9.66
CA TYR A 92 21.93 -0.62 -10.28
C TYR A 92 21.79 0.22 -11.54
N LYS A 93 20.62 0.24 -12.21
CA LYS A 93 20.43 0.97 -13.47
C LYS A 93 20.86 2.44 -13.37
N SER A 94 20.51 3.14 -12.29
CA SER A 94 20.86 4.55 -12.11
C SER A 94 22.35 4.78 -11.79
N MET A 95 23.07 3.73 -11.37
CA MET A 95 24.48 3.78 -11.02
C MET A 95 25.40 3.53 -12.22
N LEU A 96 24.89 2.91 -13.28
CA LEU A 96 25.63 2.69 -14.53
C LEU A 96 25.97 4.03 -15.24
N PRO A 97 26.99 4.06 -16.11
CA PRO A 97 27.28 5.22 -16.94
C PRO A 97 26.05 5.67 -17.74
N LYS A 98 25.82 6.98 -17.82
CA LYS A 98 24.59 7.57 -18.40
C LYS A 98 24.29 7.08 -19.83
N ILE A 99 25.33 6.88 -20.64
CA ILE A 99 25.20 6.39 -22.03
C ILE A 99 24.74 4.92 -22.11
N ASP A 100 25.01 4.13 -21.06
CA ASP A 100 24.65 2.72 -20.97
C ASP A 100 23.25 2.53 -20.38
N GLN A 101 22.75 3.45 -19.56
CA GLN A 101 21.43 3.34 -18.93
C GLN A 101 20.29 3.21 -19.94
N SER A 102 20.39 3.90 -21.08
CA SER A 102 19.43 3.83 -22.18
C SER A 102 19.58 2.56 -23.02
N LYS A 103 20.78 1.98 -23.08
CA LYS A 103 21.10 0.75 -23.82
C LYS A 103 20.90 -0.53 -23.00
N LEU A 104 20.83 -0.42 -21.67
CA LEU A 104 20.79 -1.54 -20.74
C LEU A 104 19.69 -2.56 -21.09
N LYS A 105 18.50 -2.08 -21.47
CA LYS A 105 17.38 -2.94 -21.86
C LYS A 105 17.78 -3.86 -23.02
N ASN A 106 18.31 -3.30 -24.10
CA ASN A 106 18.72 -4.07 -25.27
C ASN A 106 19.88 -5.04 -24.95
N LEU A 107 20.81 -4.64 -24.08
CA LEU A 107 21.93 -5.50 -23.66
C LEU A 107 21.46 -6.73 -22.89
N ILE A 108 20.48 -6.56 -21.99
CA ILE A 108 19.86 -7.64 -21.25
C ILE A 108 19.07 -8.54 -22.23
N GLU A 109 18.25 -7.96 -23.11
CA GLU A 109 17.47 -8.73 -24.09
C GLU A 109 18.35 -9.57 -25.03
N GLN A 110 19.50 -9.03 -25.48
CA GLN A 110 20.46 -9.79 -26.29
C GLN A 110 21.08 -10.97 -25.53
N LYS A 111 21.33 -10.82 -24.22
CA LYS A 111 21.82 -11.92 -23.38
C LYS A 111 20.72 -12.95 -23.12
N ASP A 112 19.50 -12.48 -22.88
CA ASP A 112 18.32 -13.31 -22.62
C ASP A 112 17.94 -14.20 -23.81
N GLN A 113 18.20 -13.74 -25.03
CA GLN A 113 18.08 -14.56 -26.23
C GLN A 113 19.18 -15.63 -26.32
N LYS A 114 20.40 -15.31 -25.91
CA LYS A 114 21.57 -16.23 -26.01
C LYS A 114 21.59 -17.30 -24.93
N ASN A 115 21.10 -17.00 -23.73
CA ASN A 115 21.16 -17.89 -22.57
C ASN A 115 19.88 -18.73 -22.38
N GLY A 116 18.90 -18.60 -23.27
CA GLY A 116 17.64 -19.33 -23.16
C GLY A 116 16.66 -18.76 -22.12
N PHE A 117 16.88 -17.55 -21.59
CA PHE A 117 16.00 -16.97 -20.58
C PHE A 117 14.57 -16.76 -21.10
N LYS A 118 14.40 -16.44 -22.39
CA LYS A 118 13.07 -16.35 -22.98
C LYS A 118 12.32 -17.68 -22.90
N GLN A 119 12.99 -18.80 -23.19
CA GLN A 119 12.43 -20.15 -23.06
C GLN A 119 12.11 -20.48 -21.59
N LEU A 120 12.95 -20.03 -20.66
CA LEU A 120 12.69 -20.17 -19.22
C LEU A 120 11.41 -19.42 -18.81
N LEU A 121 11.19 -18.19 -19.30
CA LEU A 121 9.96 -17.45 -19.04
C LEU A 121 8.74 -18.17 -19.61
N GLU A 122 8.83 -18.69 -20.84
CA GLU A 122 7.74 -19.46 -21.44
C GLU A 122 7.44 -20.76 -20.69
N ALA A 123 8.44 -21.40 -20.09
CA ALA A 123 8.26 -22.59 -19.26
C ALA A 123 7.72 -22.28 -17.85
N ASN A 124 7.83 -21.02 -17.38
CA ASN A 124 7.49 -20.64 -16.01
C ASN A 124 6.52 -19.44 -16.00
N PRO A 125 5.20 -19.68 -16.07
CA PRO A 125 4.19 -18.62 -16.16
C PRO A 125 4.24 -17.59 -15.03
N LEU A 126 4.48 -18.03 -13.78
CA LEU A 126 4.61 -17.14 -12.62
C LEU A 126 5.83 -16.23 -12.73
N LEU A 127 6.94 -16.77 -13.22
CA LEU A 127 8.16 -15.99 -13.46
C LEU A 127 7.96 -14.99 -14.60
N LYS A 128 7.24 -15.38 -15.66
CA LYS A 128 6.86 -14.50 -16.74
C LYS A 128 5.96 -13.35 -16.26
N ILE A 129 4.99 -13.63 -15.38
CA ILE A 129 4.18 -12.60 -14.71
C ILE A 129 5.07 -11.67 -13.88
N GLU A 130 5.99 -12.21 -13.09
CA GLU A 130 6.95 -11.41 -12.32
C GLU A 130 7.77 -10.48 -13.21
N HIS A 131 8.25 -10.99 -14.35
CA HIS A 131 9.06 -10.24 -15.31
C HIS A 131 8.29 -9.14 -16.04
N GLU A 132 7.07 -9.42 -16.48
CA GLU A 132 6.32 -8.57 -17.41
C GLU A 132 5.24 -7.70 -16.73
N ASN A 133 4.69 -8.15 -15.60
CA ASN A 133 3.52 -7.54 -14.96
C ASN A 133 3.76 -7.20 -13.48
N LYS A 134 4.42 -6.07 -13.25
CA LYS A 134 4.78 -5.57 -11.90
C LYS A 134 3.60 -5.46 -10.93
N GLU A 135 2.43 -5.04 -11.40
CA GLU A 135 1.26 -4.90 -10.54
C GLU A 135 0.75 -6.26 -10.04
N ILE A 136 0.66 -7.25 -10.94
CA ILE A 136 0.19 -8.60 -10.60
C ILE A 136 1.21 -9.27 -9.68
N HIS A 137 2.51 -9.12 -10.00
CA HIS A 137 3.58 -9.62 -9.14
C HIS A 137 3.49 -9.06 -7.71
N LYS A 138 3.27 -7.75 -7.56
CA LYS A 138 3.15 -7.12 -6.24
C LYS A 138 1.98 -7.70 -5.44
N ASP A 139 0.81 -7.85 -6.05
CA ASP A 139 -0.37 -8.39 -5.38
C ASP A 139 -0.21 -9.87 -5.03
N PHE A 140 0.40 -10.65 -5.94
CA PHE A 140 0.69 -12.07 -5.70
C PHE A 140 1.73 -12.27 -4.60
N SER A 141 2.81 -11.48 -4.57
CA SER A 141 3.80 -11.51 -3.48
C SER A 141 3.15 -11.13 -2.14
N LYS A 142 2.29 -10.11 -2.13
CA LYS A 142 1.52 -9.73 -0.93
C LYS A 142 0.61 -10.87 -0.45
N LEU A 143 0.00 -11.63 -1.36
CA LEU A 143 -0.80 -12.80 -1.00
C LEU A 143 0.08 -13.90 -0.39
N LYS A 144 1.26 -14.14 -0.96
CA LYS A 144 2.21 -15.18 -0.53
C LYS A 144 2.85 -14.92 0.83
N GLU A 145 3.05 -13.66 1.19
CA GLU A 145 3.64 -13.27 2.47
C GLU A 145 2.64 -13.37 3.65
N GLN A 146 1.36 -13.60 3.38
CA GLN A 146 0.33 -13.71 4.43
C GLN A 146 0.34 -15.10 5.06
N THR A 147 0.34 -15.16 6.39
CA THR A 147 0.16 -16.42 7.16
C THR A 147 -1.21 -17.04 6.96
N LYS A 148 -2.22 -16.22 6.64
CA LYS A 148 -3.55 -16.63 6.18
C LYS A 148 -3.87 -15.81 4.94
N PRO A 149 -3.73 -16.38 3.73
CA PRO A 149 -4.02 -15.67 2.49
C PRO A 149 -5.46 -15.15 2.46
N ASP A 150 -5.66 -13.91 2.02
CA ASP A 150 -6.98 -13.29 1.83
C ASP A 150 -7.66 -13.82 0.55
N PRO A 151 -8.82 -14.51 0.64
CA PRO A 151 -9.55 -15.01 -0.51
C PRO A 151 -9.94 -13.93 -1.51
N LYS A 152 -10.30 -12.72 -1.04
CA LYS A 152 -10.69 -11.62 -1.94
C LYS A 152 -9.51 -11.12 -2.76
N LEU A 153 -8.33 -11.03 -2.14
CA LEU A 153 -7.10 -10.69 -2.85
C LEU A 153 -6.73 -11.78 -3.86
N ALA A 154 -6.90 -13.05 -3.50
CA ALA A 154 -6.66 -14.18 -4.40
C ALA A 154 -7.58 -14.14 -5.63
N GLU A 155 -8.88 -13.88 -5.45
CA GLU A 155 -9.80 -13.66 -6.57
C GLU A 155 -9.29 -12.53 -7.47
N ILE A 156 -8.91 -11.38 -6.91
CA ILE A 156 -8.40 -10.25 -7.70
C ILE A 156 -7.16 -10.65 -8.52
N VAL A 157 -6.21 -11.36 -7.91
CA VAL A 157 -4.99 -11.83 -8.59
C VAL A 157 -5.34 -12.83 -9.69
N ALA A 158 -6.21 -13.80 -9.40
CA ALA A 158 -6.67 -14.81 -10.35
C ALA A 158 -7.32 -14.18 -11.58
N HIS A 159 -8.21 -13.19 -11.41
CA HIS A 159 -8.80 -12.45 -12.53
C HIS A 159 -7.75 -11.69 -13.33
N LYS A 160 -6.78 -11.05 -12.66
CA LYS A 160 -5.71 -10.34 -13.37
C LYS A 160 -4.86 -11.30 -14.20
N ILE A 161 -4.52 -12.48 -13.68
CA ILE A 161 -3.78 -13.51 -14.42
C ILE A 161 -4.55 -13.96 -15.65
N MET A 162 -5.81 -14.34 -15.47
CA MET A 162 -6.61 -14.94 -16.54
C MET A 162 -6.95 -13.95 -17.66
N TYR A 163 -7.15 -12.68 -17.31
CA TYR A 163 -7.73 -11.71 -18.22
C TYR A 163 -6.79 -10.54 -18.54
N ASN A 164 -5.97 -10.08 -17.61
CA ASN A 164 -5.11 -8.91 -17.87
C ASN A 164 -3.73 -9.26 -18.44
N VAL A 165 -3.32 -10.53 -18.41
CA VAL A 165 -2.02 -10.96 -18.95
C VAL A 165 -2.19 -11.56 -20.35
N SER A 166 -2.07 -10.69 -21.36
CA SER A 166 -2.17 -11.09 -22.77
C SER A 166 -0.97 -11.90 -23.27
N THR A 167 0.14 -11.90 -22.55
CA THR A 167 1.37 -12.59 -22.94
C THR A 167 1.38 -14.07 -22.58
N LEU A 168 0.42 -14.54 -21.77
CA LEU A 168 0.30 -15.95 -21.38
C LEU A 168 -0.62 -16.72 -22.35
N THR A 169 -0.22 -17.95 -22.70
CA THR A 169 -1.11 -18.92 -23.38
C THR A 169 -2.21 -19.39 -22.43
N PRO A 170 -3.31 -19.98 -22.95
CA PRO A 170 -4.35 -20.55 -22.10
C PRO A 170 -3.81 -21.55 -21.07
N GLU A 171 -2.88 -22.43 -21.46
CA GLU A 171 -2.27 -23.41 -20.55
C GLU A 171 -1.43 -22.73 -19.46
N GLN A 172 -0.66 -21.70 -19.84
CA GLN A 172 0.13 -20.93 -18.89
C GLN A 172 -0.75 -20.17 -17.88
N LYS A 173 -1.91 -19.68 -18.32
CA LYS A 173 -2.90 -19.03 -17.46
C LYS A 173 -3.48 -20.02 -16.44
N GLU A 174 -3.84 -21.23 -16.86
CA GLU A 174 -4.33 -22.28 -15.95
C GLU A 174 -3.27 -22.68 -14.91
N ILE A 175 -2.00 -22.84 -15.31
CA ILE A 175 -0.89 -23.11 -14.38
C ILE A 175 -0.76 -21.98 -13.34
N ALA A 176 -0.79 -20.73 -13.79
CA ALA A 176 -0.68 -19.58 -12.89
C ALA A 176 -1.90 -19.42 -11.98
N LEU A 177 -3.10 -19.74 -12.47
CA LEU A 177 -4.33 -19.78 -11.68
C LEU A 177 -4.26 -20.84 -10.58
N ASN A 178 -3.85 -22.06 -10.92
CA ASN A 178 -3.73 -23.15 -9.96
C ASN A 178 -2.75 -22.80 -8.84
N ALA A 179 -1.63 -22.14 -9.17
CA ALA A 179 -0.69 -21.68 -8.16
C ALA A 179 -1.26 -20.64 -7.16
N VAL A 180 -2.28 -19.86 -7.55
CA VAL A 180 -3.02 -18.98 -6.63
C VAL A 180 -3.98 -19.79 -5.76
N VAL A 181 -4.69 -20.74 -6.37
CA VAL A 181 -5.73 -21.53 -5.70
C VAL A 181 -5.13 -22.52 -4.69
N GLU A 182 -3.99 -23.14 -5.01
CA GLU A 182 -3.27 -24.08 -4.14
C GLU A 182 -2.72 -23.44 -2.86
N MET A 183 -2.76 -22.10 -2.74
CA MET A 183 -2.40 -21.40 -1.50
C MET A 183 -3.43 -21.58 -0.38
N PHE A 184 -4.62 -22.12 -0.70
CA PHE A 184 -5.71 -22.33 0.24
C PHE A 184 -5.91 -23.82 0.49
N GLU A 185 -5.95 -24.24 1.75
CA GLU A 185 -6.23 -25.63 2.14
C GLU A 185 -7.73 -25.98 2.04
N ASP A 186 -8.61 -25.00 2.18
CA ASP A 186 -10.08 -25.16 2.14
C ASP A 186 -10.59 -25.33 0.70
N GLU A 187 -11.17 -26.50 0.41
CA GLU A 187 -11.73 -26.83 -0.90
C GLU A 187 -12.87 -25.91 -1.33
N LYS A 188 -13.68 -25.42 -0.38
CA LYS A 188 -14.75 -24.48 -0.69
C LYS A 188 -14.18 -23.16 -1.17
N VAL A 189 -13.15 -22.65 -0.49
CA VAL A 189 -12.47 -21.41 -0.90
C VAL A 189 -11.81 -21.58 -2.26
N ARG A 190 -11.14 -22.72 -2.50
CA ARG A 190 -10.56 -23.04 -3.82
C ARG A 190 -11.62 -23.00 -4.93
N LYS A 191 -12.75 -23.67 -4.69
CA LYS A 191 -13.86 -23.73 -5.62
C LYS A 191 -14.48 -22.35 -5.86
N ASP A 192 -14.70 -21.56 -4.82
CA ASP A 192 -15.27 -20.22 -4.93
C ASP A 192 -14.39 -19.31 -5.81
N ILE A 193 -13.06 -19.38 -5.66
CA ILE A 193 -12.10 -18.65 -6.51
C ILE A 193 -12.17 -19.13 -7.97
N LEU A 194 -12.16 -20.45 -8.20
CA LEU A 194 -12.23 -21.04 -9.54
C LEU A 194 -13.56 -20.70 -10.23
N ASP A 195 -14.69 -20.86 -9.54
CA ASP A 195 -16.02 -20.55 -10.05
C ASP A 195 -16.14 -19.04 -10.35
N SER A 196 -15.57 -18.19 -9.51
CA SER A 196 -15.55 -16.75 -9.78
C SER A 196 -14.78 -16.40 -11.06
N VAL A 197 -13.70 -17.12 -11.37
CA VAL A 197 -12.93 -16.89 -12.59
C VAL A 197 -13.65 -17.48 -13.80
N ASN A 198 -14.19 -18.70 -13.67
CA ASN A 198 -14.80 -19.44 -14.76
C ASN A 198 -16.21 -18.97 -15.12
N SER A 199 -16.87 -18.24 -14.23
CA SER A 199 -18.17 -17.61 -14.50
C SER A 199 -18.11 -16.44 -15.49
N ARG A 200 -16.91 -16.01 -15.90
CA ARG A 200 -16.73 -14.91 -16.85
C ARG A 200 -16.84 -15.39 -18.30
N PRO A 201 -17.38 -14.58 -19.22
CA PRO A 201 -17.58 -14.97 -20.61
C PRO A 201 -16.27 -14.92 -21.41
N LYS A 202 -15.41 -15.94 -21.25
CA LYS A 202 -14.05 -16.00 -21.82
C LYS A 202 -14.03 -15.68 -23.32
N GLU A 203 -14.86 -16.36 -24.12
CA GLU A 203 -14.93 -16.18 -25.58
C GLU A 203 -15.33 -14.76 -25.97
N SER A 204 -16.39 -14.22 -25.36
CA SER A 204 -16.87 -12.86 -25.63
C SER A 204 -15.83 -11.81 -25.23
N MET A 205 -15.10 -12.05 -24.13
CA MET A 205 -14.00 -11.21 -23.69
C MET A 205 -12.81 -11.24 -24.65
N GLU A 206 -12.46 -12.40 -25.21
CA GLU A 206 -11.40 -12.54 -26.22
C GLU A 206 -11.76 -11.81 -27.51
N LYS A 207 -13.00 -11.93 -27.98
CA LYS A 207 -13.51 -11.13 -29.12
C LYS A 207 -13.42 -9.63 -28.84
N LEU A 208 -13.87 -9.19 -27.66
CA LEU A 208 -13.78 -7.80 -27.24
C LEU A 208 -12.33 -7.31 -27.20
N GLN A 209 -11.40 -8.14 -26.72
CA GLN A 209 -9.97 -7.82 -26.70
C GLN A 209 -9.37 -7.70 -28.10
N MET A 210 -9.74 -8.63 -29.00
CA MET A 210 -9.18 -8.73 -30.35
C MET A 210 -9.66 -7.59 -31.25
N PHE A 211 -10.97 -7.34 -31.27
CA PHE A 211 -11.56 -6.34 -32.16
C PHE A 211 -11.64 -4.94 -31.54
N TYR A 212 -11.81 -4.85 -30.21
CA TYR A 212 -12.05 -3.59 -29.51
C TYR A 212 -11.15 -3.41 -28.26
N PRO A 213 -9.81 -3.43 -28.42
CA PRO A 213 -8.87 -3.45 -27.29
C PRO A 213 -9.02 -2.30 -26.30
N LYS A 214 -9.45 -1.11 -26.76
CA LYS A 214 -9.73 0.04 -25.88
C LYS A 214 -10.99 -0.14 -25.02
N VAL A 215 -12.03 -0.78 -25.58
CA VAL A 215 -13.27 -1.08 -24.85
C VAL A 215 -12.99 -2.21 -23.87
N TYR A 216 -12.23 -3.23 -24.29
CA TYR A 216 -11.74 -4.29 -23.43
C TYR A 216 -10.95 -3.75 -22.22
N GLU A 217 -10.02 -2.83 -22.43
CA GLU A 217 -9.25 -2.23 -21.35
C GLU A 217 -10.15 -1.50 -20.34
N GLN A 218 -11.16 -0.77 -20.82
CA GLN A 218 -12.13 -0.10 -19.95
C GLN A 218 -13.01 -1.10 -19.21
N PHE A 219 -13.48 -2.15 -19.89
CA PHE A 219 -14.24 -3.25 -19.32
C PHE A 219 -13.47 -3.95 -18.19
N MET A 220 -12.16 -4.17 -18.37
CA MET A 220 -11.29 -4.81 -17.37
C MET A 220 -10.84 -3.88 -16.23
N LYS A 221 -10.94 -2.56 -16.41
CA LYS A 221 -10.63 -1.57 -15.36
C LYS A 221 -11.70 -1.46 -14.29
N LEU A 222 -12.94 -1.86 -14.57
CA LEU A 222 -14.04 -1.78 -13.61
C LEU A 222 -13.90 -2.83 -12.51
N LYS A 223 -13.39 -2.42 -11.33
CA LYS A 223 -13.04 -3.32 -10.22
C LYS A 223 -13.52 -2.85 -8.85
N THR A 224 -13.68 -1.55 -8.63
CA THR A 224 -14.12 -0.99 -7.34
C THR A 224 -15.49 -0.35 -7.46
N VAL A 225 -16.16 -0.10 -6.33
CA VAL A 225 -17.45 0.62 -6.31
C VAL A 225 -17.37 1.95 -7.07
N GLU A 226 -16.20 2.60 -7.02
CA GLU A 226 -15.94 3.86 -7.74
C GLU A 226 -15.96 3.71 -9.25
N ASP A 227 -15.29 2.67 -9.75
CA ASP A 227 -15.23 2.42 -11.18
C ASP A 227 -16.63 2.20 -11.77
N PHE A 228 -17.53 1.57 -11.00
CA PHE A 228 -18.89 1.26 -11.45
C PHE A 228 -19.79 2.50 -11.64
N GLU A 229 -19.36 3.72 -11.29
CA GLU A 229 -20.00 4.96 -11.81
C GLU A 229 -19.94 5.01 -13.35
N HIS A 230 -18.95 4.38 -13.96
CA HIS A 230 -18.72 4.39 -15.40
C HIS A 230 -19.27 3.15 -16.12
N VAL A 231 -19.91 2.23 -15.41
CA VAL A 231 -20.41 0.96 -15.99
C VAL A 231 -21.36 1.21 -17.17
N GLY A 232 -22.28 2.17 -17.05
CA GLY A 232 -23.23 2.51 -18.12
C GLY A 232 -22.54 2.97 -19.40
N ARG A 233 -21.45 3.75 -19.28
CA ARG A 233 -20.65 4.18 -20.45
C ARG A 233 -19.92 3.03 -21.11
N VAL A 234 -19.47 2.05 -20.34
CA VAL A 234 -18.82 0.85 -20.89
C VAL A 234 -19.85 -0.04 -21.58
N ILE A 235 -21.03 -0.22 -20.99
CA ILE A 235 -22.16 -0.93 -21.62
C ILE A 235 -22.52 -0.29 -22.96
N GLU A 236 -22.67 1.04 -23.02
CA GLU A 236 -22.95 1.75 -24.27
C GLU A 236 -21.87 1.56 -25.35
N LYS A 237 -20.60 1.41 -24.95
CA LYS A 237 -19.52 1.15 -25.89
C LYS A 237 -19.54 -0.29 -26.40
N ILE A 238 -19.87 -1.25 -25.54
CA ILE A 238 -20.03 -2.66 -25.93
C ILE A 238 -21.17 -2.79 -26.94
N LYS A 239 -22.30 -2.11 -26.71
CA LYS A 239 -23.45 -2.06 -27.64
C LYS A 239 -23.17 -1.46 -29.01
N LYS A 240 -22.05 -0.76 -29.17
CA LYS A 240 -21.61 -0.13 -30.42
C LYS A 240 -20.50 -0.92 -31.12
N CYS A 241 -20.18 -2.12 -30.63
CA CYS A 241 -19.18 -3.00 -31.23
C CYS A 241 -19.88 -3.90 -32.27
N ASP A 242 -19.71 -3.58 -33.55
CA ASP A 242 -20.40 -4.26 -34.66
C ASP A 242 -19.98 -5.73 -34.82
N ASP A 243 -18.78 -6.11 -34.38
CA ASP A 243 -18.27 -7.50 -34.48
C ASP A 243 -18.68 -8.39 -33.29
N LEU A 244 -19.48 -7.87 -32.35
CA LEU A 244 -20.06 -8.67 -31.26
C LEU A 244 -21.48 -9.09 -31.64
N ASP A 245 -21.76 -10.39 -31.59
CA ASP A 245 -23.13 -10.85 -31.72
C ASP A 245 -23.94 -10.53 -30.44
N TYR A 246 -25.26 -10.65 -30.54
CA TYR A 246 -26.15 -10.37 -29.41
C TYR A 246 -25.83 -11.23 -28.17
N LYS A 247 -25.36 -12.47 -28.37
CA LYS A 247 -25.03 -13.38 -27.27
C LYS A 247 -23.78 -12.90 -26.54
N ASP A 248 -22.75 -12.48 -27.27
CA ASP A 248 -21.52 -11.91 -26.73
C ASP A 248 -21.76 -10.58 -26.02
N GLU A 249 -22.54 -9.69 -26.63
CA GLU A 249 -22.94 -8.43 -26.02
C GLU A 249 -23.63 -8.67 -24.67
N LYS A 250 -24.65 -9.53 -24.67
CA LYS A 250 -25.42 -9.87 -23.47
C LYS A 250 -24.53 -10.47 -22.38
N ALA A 251 -23.64 -11.40 -22.73
CA ALA A 251 -22.76 -12.04 -21.77
C ALA A 251 -21.79 -11.05 -21.12
N LEU A 252 -21.23 -10.11 -21.88
CA LEU A 252 -20.35 -9.06 -21.36
C LEU A 252 -21.10 -8.08 -20.45
N ILE A 253 -22.33 -7.70 -20.80
CA ILE A 253 -23.16 -6.82 -19.97
C ILE A 253 -23.55 -7.55 -18.66
N GLU A 254 -23.94 -8.81 -18.74
CA GLU A 254 -24.28 -9.62 -17.57
C GLU A 254 -23.07 -9.80 -16.64
N ASP A 255 -21.85 -9.97 -17.17
CA ASP A 255 -20.61 -9.97 -16.37
C ASP A 255 -20.38 -8.64 -15.65
N LEU A 256 -20.68 -7.50 -16.29
CA LEU A 256 -20.59 -6.18 -15.65
C LEU A 256 -21.61 -6.05 -14.52
N GLU A 257 -22.87 -6.43 -14.77
CA GLU A 257 -23.95 -6.39 -13.77
C GLU A 257 -23.64 -7.31 -12.59
N ASN A 258 -23.15 -8.52 -12.86
CA ASN A 258 -22.74 -9.47 -11.82
C ASN A 258 -21.59 -8.93 -10.98
N ARG A 259 -20.55 -8.35 -11.59
CA ARG A 259 -19.47 -7.70 -10.85
C ARG A 259 -19.97 -6.52 -10.02
N GLN A 260 -20.89 -5.73 -10.56
CA GLN A 260 -21.53 -4.65 -9.82
C GLN A 260 -22.31 -5.21 -8.62
N ASN A 261 -23.03 -6.32 -8.77
CA ASN A 261 -23.87 -6.92 -7.74
C ASN A 261 -23.11 -7.57 -6.58
N ARG A 262 -21.80 -7.80 -6.71
CA ARG A 262 -20.96 -8.31 -5.60
C ARG A 262 -20.75 -7.30 -4.49
N PHE A 263 -20.84 -6.00 -4.78
CA PHE A 263 -20.71 -4.99 -3.73
C PHE A 263 -21.96 -4.95 -2.86
N ASP A 264 -21.73 -4.87 -1.56
CA ASP A 264 -22.80 -4.76 -0.59
C ASP A 264 -23.69 -3.53 -0.90
N LYS A 265 -25.00 -3.69 -0.73
CA LYS A 265 -25.97 -2.63 -1.06
C LYS A 265 -25.69 -1.35 -0.26
N ASP A 266 -25.26 -1.48 0.99
CA ASP A 266 -24.93 -0.37 1.86
C ASP A 266 -23.57 0.24 1.52
N GLU A 267 -22.60 -0.58 1.08
CA GLU A 267 -21.32 -0.08 0.55
C GLU A 267 -21.52 0.78 -0.71
N LYS A 268 -22.37 0.33 -1.64
CA LYS A 268 -22.76 1.11 -2.81
C LYS A 268 -23.42 2.42 -2.42
N LYS A 269 -24.45 2.36 -1.57
CA LYS A 269 -25.18 3.54 -1.10
C LYS A 269 -24.23 4.54 -0.44
N TYR A 270 -23.35 4.07 0.44
CA TYR A 270 -22.39 4.91 1.12
C TYR A 270 -21.44 5.60 0.15
N TYR A 271 -20.91 4.87 -0.84
CA TYR A 271 -20.08 5.47 -1.87
C TYR A 271 -20.81 6.55 -2.67
N PHE A 272 -22.01 6.26 -3.17
CA PHE A 272 -22.80 7.21 -3.95
C PHE A 272 -23.16 8.45 -3.14
N SER A 273 -23.50 8.31 -1.85
CA SER A 273 -23.75 9.43 -0.95
C SER A 273 -22.53 10.36 -0.82
N LYS A 274 -21.31 9.81 -0.71
CA LYS A 274 -20.08 10.61 -0.69
C LYS A 274 -19.84 11.34 -2.02
N MET A 275 -20.14 10.71 -3.14
CA MET A 275 -19.99 11.31 -4.46
C MET A 275 -20.99 12.44 -4.71
N GLU A 276 -22.23 12.28 -4.24
CA GLU A 276 -23.21 13.36 -4.28
C GLU A 276 -22.78 14.54 -3.42
N LEU A 277 -22.25 14.30 -2.22
CA LEU A 277 -21.66 15.35 -1.39
C LEU A 277 -20.53 16.08 -2.13
N LYS A 278 -19.62 15.34 -2.78
CA LYS A 278 -18.53 15.92 -3.57
C LYS A 278 -19.04 16.79 -4.71
N LYS A 279 -20.10 16.36 -5.41
CA LYS A 279 -20.74 17.10 -6.50
C LYS A 279 -21.45 18.35 -5.99
N ALA A 280 -22.15 18.26 -4.85
CA ALA A 280 -22.87 19.38 -4.25
C ALA A 280 -21.92 20.44 -3.65
N ASN A 281 -20.86 20.01 -2.96
CA ASN A 281 -19.88 20.93 -2.36
C ASN A 281 -18.53 20.24 -2.09
N SER A 282 -17.52 20.55 -2.91
CA SER A 282 -16.20 19.94 -2.78
C SER A 282 -15.47 20.30 -1.48
N ASP A 283 -15.73 21.46 -0.87
CA ASP A 283 -15.03 21.89 0.34
C ASP A 283 -15.57 21.16 1.57
N ILE A 284 -16.90 21.04 1.67
CA ILE A 284 -17.54 20.23 2.72
C ILE A 284 -17.13 18.76 2.58
N TYR A 285 -17.04 18.24 1.35
CA TYR A 285 -16.53 16.88 1.12
C TYR A 285 -15.11 16.67 1.68
N LYS A 286 -14.18 17.61 1.44
CA LYS A 286 -12.81 17.53 1.99
C LYS A 286 -12.80 17.58 3.51
N GLN A 287 -13.66 18.40 4.12
CA GLN A 287 -13.81 18.46 5.57
C GLN A 287 -14.38 17.15 6.11
N PHE A 288 -15.39 16.59 5.44
CA PHE A 288 -16.02 15.32 5.81
C PHE A 288 -15.03 14.14 5.81
N LEU A 289 -14.11 14.08 4.85
CA LEU A 289 -13.05 13.06 4.84
C LEU A 289 -12.09 13.17 6.04
N ASN A 290 -11.88 14.39 6.55
CA ASN A 290 -10.95 14.69 7.64
C ASN A 290 -11.64 14.91 8.99
N ALA A 291 -12.93 14.55 9.11
CA ALA A 291 -13.79 14.95 10.22
C ALA A 291 -13.21 14.65 11.62
N GLU A 292 -12.54 13.50 11.77
CA GLU A 292 -11.94 13.06 13.04
C GLU A 292 -10.83 14.00 13.55
N ASN A 293 -10.19 14.76 12.67
CA ASN A 293 -9.09 15.65 12.98
C ASN A 293 -9.51 17.14 13.02
N LEU A 294 -10.78 17.45 12.77
CA LEU A 294 -11.28 18.81 12.81
C LEU A 294 -11.57 19.24 14.27
N PRO A 295 -11.27 20.50 14.64
CA PRO A 295 -11.75 21.09 15.90
C PRO A 295 -13.28 21.02 16.04
N PRO A 296 -13.85 20.85 17.25
CA PRO A 296 -15.29 20.66 17.46
C PRO A 296 -16.18 21.75 16.82
N HIS A 297 -15.81 23.03 16.98
CA HIS A 297 -16.55 24.15 16.38
C HIS A 297 -16.57 24.13 14.84
N LEU A 298 -15.58 23.52 14.19
CA LEU A 298 -15.56 23.31 12.73
C LEU A 298 -16.36 22.07 12.32
N GLN A 299 -16.45 21.05 13.18
CA GLN A 299 -17.32 19.89 12.97
C GLN A 299 -18.79 20.30 13.01
N ASP A 300 -19.20 21.11 14.00
CA ASP A 300 -20.58 21.60 14.11
C ASP A 300 -20.97 22.47 12.92
N ARG A 301 -20.08 23.40 12.54
CA ARG A 301 -20.27 24.24 11.35
C ARG A 301 -20.32 23.41 10.07
N MET A 302 -19.57 22.32 9.97
CA MET A 302 -19.64 21.40 8.83
C MET A 302 -20.99 20.67 8.80
N LYS A 303 -21.47 20.16 9.94
CA LYS A 303 -22.80 19.53 10.05
C LYS A 303 -23.90 20.49 9.64
N GLU A 304 -23.89 21.71 10.16
CA GLU A 304 -24.85 22.76 9.80
C GLU A 304 -24.85 23.05 8.30
N LYS A 305 -23.67 23.26 7.71
CA LYS A 305 -23.54 23.49 6.27
C LYS A 305 -24.02 22.30 5.44
N MET A 306 -23.72 21.08 5.88
CA MET A 306 -24.15 19.84 5.22
C MET A 306 -25.67 19.68 5.26
N THR A 307 -26.33 20.05 6.37
CA THR A 307 -27.80 20.07 6.48
C THR A 307 -28.44 20.95 5.41
N ASN A 308 -27.81 22.09 5.10
CA ASN A 308 -28.32 23.07 4.15
C ASN A 308 -28.02 22.73 2.67
N LEU A 309 -27.28 21.67 2.38
CA LEU A 309 -27.04 21.23 1.00
C LEU A 309 -28.32 20.66 0.37
N THR A 310 -28.49 20.86 -0.92
CA THR A 310 -29.53 20.22 -1.74
C THR A 310 -29.16 18.76 -2.08
N LEU A 311 -29.04 17.93 -1.05
CA LEU A 311 -28.86 16.48 -1.14
C LEU A 311 -30.16 15.75 -0.77
N ASP A 312 -30.36 14.56 -1.34
CA ASP A 312 -31.47 13.69 -0.98
C ASP A 312 -31.50 13.37 0.53
N SER A 313 -32.69 13.18 1.09
CA SER A 313 -32.86 12.98 2.53
C SER A 313 -32.19 11.70 3.04
N ASP A 314 -32.17 10.63 2.25
CA ASP A 314 -31.54 9.36 2.63
C ASP A 314 -30.02 9.44 2.48
N VAL A 315 -29.54 10.19 1.49
CA VAL A 315 -28.12 10.52 1.33
C VAL A 315 -27.61 11.30 2.53
N LYS A 316 -28.35 12.32 2.98
CA LYS A 316 -28.02 13.06 4.21
C LYS A 316 -27.96 12.15 5.42
N LYS A 317 -28.98 11.31 5.65
CA LYS A 317 -28.99 10.37 6.79
C LYS A 317 -27.77 9.46 6.80
N LEU A 318 -27.40 8.91 5.65
CA LEU A 318 -26.22 8.04 5.53
C LEU A 318 -24.91 8.77 5.85
N LEU A 319 -24.74 9.99 5.33
CA LEU A 319 -23.57 10.82 5.60
C LEU A 319 -23.49 11.21 7.09
N PHE A 320 -24.61 11.58 7.71
CA PHE A 320 -24.65 11.91 9.14
C PHE A 320 -24.37 10.69 10.02
N ALA A 321 -24.94 9.53 9.72
CA ALA A 321 -24.70 8.31 10.49
C ALA A 321 -23.22 7.90 10.47
N ASP A 322 -22.56 7.98 9.31
CA ASP A 322 -21.13 7.72 9.20
C ASP A 322 -20.28 8.76 9.94
N LEU A 323 -20.64 10.03 9.81
CA LEU A 323 -19.98 11.11 10.53
C LEU A 323 -20.09 10.91 12.05
N ASP A 324 -21.29 10.61 12.56
CA ASP A 324 -21.52 10.37 13.98
C ASP A 324 -20.73 9.15 14.47
N LYS A 325 -20.69 8.06 13.70
CA LYS A 325 -19.88 6.87 14.00
C LYS A 325 -18.39 7.20 14.11
N ARG A 326 -17.86 8.03 13.21
CA ARG A 326 -16.45 8.45 13.23
C ARG A 326 -16.13 9.42 14.38
N LEU A 327 -17.12 10.19 14.83
CA LEU A 327 -16.96 11.14 15.93
C LEU A 327 -17.15 10.55 17.33
N GLN A 328 -17.86 9.41 17.46
CA GLN A 328 -18.06 8.71 18.74
C GLN A 328 -16.76 8.50 19.56
N PRO A 329 -15.65 7.98 18.99
CA PRO A 329 -14.41 7.73 19.75
C PRO A 329 -13.72 9.00 20.24
N VAL A 330 -13.89 10.12 19.52
CA VAL A 330 -13.30 11.42 19.87
C VAL A 330 -14.07 12.05 21.04
N ASN A 331 -15.40 11.96 21.01
CA ASN A 331 -16.26 12.46 22.07
C ASN A 331 -16.11 11.67 23.37
N GLU A 332 -15.91 10.36 23.31
CA GLU A 332 -15.65 9.52 24.49
C GLU A 332 -14.31 9.88 25.17
N LYS A 333 -13.25 10.13 24.38
CA LYS A 333 -11.96 10.61 24.92
C LYS A 333 -12.06 12.01 25.53
N GLN A 334 -12.83 12.90 24.92
CA GLN A 334 -13.04 14.25 25.45
C GLN A 334 -13.88 14.26 26.73
N GLN A 335 -14.93 13.43 26.82
CA GLN A 335 -15.68 13.26 28.07
C GLN A 335 -14.87 12.57 29.16
N GLY A 336 -14.00 11.62 28.80
CA GLY A 336 -13.04 11.00 29.72
C GLY A 336 -12.12 12.05 30.35
N ASN A 337 -11.52 12.91 29.52
CA ASN A 337 -10.63 14.00 29.96
C ASN A 337 -11.38 15.09 30.76
N ALA A 338 -12.60 15.45 30.37
CA ALA A 338 -13.41 16.43 31.11
C ALA A 338 -13.79 15.94 32.51
N LYS A 339 -14.13 14.65 32.65
CA LYS A 339 -14.35 14.02 33.98
C LYS A 339 -13.07 13.98 34.82
N THR A 340 -11.90 13.80 34.21
CA THR A 340 -10.61 13.84 34.93
C THR A 340 -10.26 15.25 35.38
N GLU A 341 -10.48 16.28 34.54
CA GLU A 341 -10.27 17.68 34.94
C GLU A 341 -11.22 18.14 36.05
N GLU A 342 -12.49 17.72 36.05
CA GLU A 342 -13.42 18.04 37.14
C GLU A 342 -13.01 17.37 38.45
N LEU A 343 -12.54 16.12 38.39
CA LEU A 343 -11.97 15.42 39.55
C LEU A 343 -10.72 16.13 40.08
N GLU A 344 -9.80 16.56 39.21
CA GLU A 344 -8.60 17.30 39.62
C GLU A 344 -8.90 18.70 40.19
N LYS A 345 -9.88 19.43 39.63
CA LYS A 345 -10.36 20.70 40.17
C LYS A 345 -11.06 20.51 41.52
N GLY A 346 -11.83 19.42 41.67
CA GLY A 346 -12.45 19.02 42.93
C GLY A 346 -11.43 18.68 44.02
N VAL A 347 -10.41 17.89 43.69
CA VAL A 347 -9.31 17.52 44.60
C VAL A 347 -8.48 18.74 45.00
N ASN A 348 -8.12 19.63 44.06
CA ASN A 348 -7.39 20.86 44.38
C ASN A 348 -8.18 21.83 45.28
N LYS A 349 -9.51 21.88 45.16
CA LYS A 349 -10.39 22.67 46.03
C LYS A 349 -10.44 22.09 47.45
N THR A 350 -10.46 20.76 47.57
CA THR A 350 -10.41 20.05 48.86
C THR A 350 -9.06 20.19 49.55
N ILE A 351 -7.95 20.08 48.81
CA ILE A 351 -6.59 20.27 49.33
C ILE A 351 -6.40 21.72 49.82
N ARG A 352 -6.89 22.73 49.09
CA ARG A 352 -6.85 24.13 49.55
C ARG A 352 -7.64 24.36 50.83
N LYS A 353 -8.81 23.72 51.00
CA LYS A 353 -9.58 23.81 52.25
C LYS A 353 -8.86 23.15 53.42
N SER A 354 -8.31 21.94 53.24
CA SER A 354 -7.54 21.26 54.29
C SER A 354 -6.26 22.01 54.69
N ARG A 355 -5.58 22.67 53.74
CA ARG A 355 -4.35 23.43 54.03
C ARG A 355 -4.63 24.73 54.82
N VAL A 356 -5.78 25.37 54.59
CA VAL A 356 -6.24 26.52 55.40
C VAL A 356 -6.63 26.07 56.81
N SER A 357 -7.32 24.93 56.96
CA SER A 357 -7.64 24.37 58.28
C SER A 357 -6.39 23.96 59.08
N PHE A 358 -5.38 23.40 58.41
CA PHE A 358 -4.14 23.00 59.06
C PHE A 358 -3.31 24.19 59.54
N LEU A 359 -3.22 25.26 58.73
CA LEU A 359 -2.52 26.50 59.13
C LEU A 359 -3.20 27.19 60.31
N MET A 360 -4.53 27.23 60.35
CA MET A 360 -5.29 27.80 61.48
C MET A 360 -5.06 27.04 62.79
N ASN A 361 -4.95 25.70 62.75
CA ASN A 361 -4.70 24.87 63.94
C ASN A 361 -3.24 24.97 64.44
N THR A 362 -2.26 25.10 63.55
CA THR A 362 -0.85 25.28 63.97
C THR A 362 -0.56 26.66 64.56
N ALA A 363 -1.34 27.68 64.21
CA ALA A 363 -1.23 29.02 64.82
C ALA A 363 -1.81 29.06 66.24
N THR A 364 -2.82 28.23 66.54
CA THR A 364 -3.42 28.13 67.89
C THR A 364 -2.60 27.25 68.83
N GLN A 365 -1.94 26.21 68.34
CA GLN A 365 -1.09 25.33 69.18
C GLN A 365 0.24 25.97 69.63
N LYS A 366 0.80 26.92 68.87
CA LYS A 366 2.00 27.66 69.32
C LYS A 366 1.72 28.73 70.39
N ALA A 367 0.46 29.02 70.71
CA ALA A 367 0.07 30.00 71.72
C ALA A 367 -0.21 29.39 73.12
N GLN A 368 -0.20 28.06 73.26
CA GLN A 368 -0.59 27.38 74.52
C GLN A 368 0.53 26.63 75.26
N ASP A 369 1.75 26.52 74.71
CA ASP A 369 2.85 25.71 75.31
C ASP A 369 3.92 26.51 76.08
N HIS A 370 3.60 27.70 76.59
CA HIS A 370 4.47 28.41 77.54
C HIS A 370 3.73 28.79 78.81
N HIS A 371 3.63 27.85 79.75
CA HIS A 371 3.82 28.16 81.18
C HIS A 371 4.37 26.94 81.96
N PRO A 372 5.38 27.14 82.83
CA PRO A 372 6.13 26.05 83.46
C PRO A 372 5.51 25.64 84.80
N LYS A 373 5.72 24.40 85.24
CA LYS A 373 5.81 24.07 86.68
C LYS A 373 6.53 22.75 86.95
N GLU A 374 7.27 22.80 88.05
CA GLU A 374 8.31 21.90 88.48
C GLU A 374 7.80 20.57 89.05
N LYS A 375 8.62 19.54 88.76
CA LYS A 375 9.01 18.36 89.56
C LYS A 375 8.30 18.13 90.91
N ASN A 376 7.81 16.90 91.12
CA ASN A 376 8.60 15.87 91.80
C ASN A 376 7.92 14.49 91.81
N ASN A 377 8.76 13.47 91.66
CA ASN A 377 8.45 12.04 91.68
C ASN A 377 8.15 11.52 93.10
N ALA A 378 7.29 10.50 93.17
CA ALA A 378 7.50 9.37 94.07
C ALA A 378 6.80 8.12 93.49
N GLN A 379 7.61 7.15 93.09
CA GLN A 379 7.22 5.77 92.78
C GLN A 379 6.71 5.09 94.06
N ASN A 380 5.74 4.16 93.96
CA ASN A 380 6.05 2.76 94.27
C ASN A 380 4.91 1.77 94.02
N GLN A 381 5.38 0.59 93.58
CA GLN A 381 4.91 -0.76 93.91
C GLN A 381 3.58 -1.26 93.37
N GLN A 382 3.75 -2.07 92.32
CA GLN A 382 3.19 -3.41 92.15
C GLN A 382 2.35 -3.95 93.32
N ARG A 383 1.21 -4.55 92.98
CA ARG A 383 0.83 -5.88 93.50
C ARG A 383 -0.08 -6.61 92.53
N GLU A 384 0.31 -7.83 92.22
CA GLU A 384 -0.54 -8.89 91.69
C GLU A 384 -1.60 -9.28 92.73
N LYS A 385 -2.85 -9.32 92.29
CA LYS A 385 -3.88 -10.38 92.41
C LYS A 385 -5.27 -9.80 92.45
#